data_AF-A0A087V0E8-F1
#
_entry.id   AF-A0A087V0E8-F1
#
_cell.length_a   1.000
_cell.length_b   1.000
_cell.length_c   1.000
_cell.angle_alpha   90.00
_cell.angle_beta   90.00
_cell.angle_gamma   90.00
#
_symmetry.space_group_name_H-M   'P 1'
#
loop_
_entity.id
_entity.type
_entity.pdbx_description
1 polymer ?
#
loop_
_entity_poly.entity_id
_entity_poly.type
_entity_poly.pdbx_seq_one_letter_code
_entity_poly.pdbx_strand_id
1 'polypeptide(L)'
;MSFLHIIQSSFQKTCLRDIVKTIFTFEFPNIKATPQLFDPNITSVRFTRRNERVFRKIRGGGRPLREGIVPPEPRIYGWRPVYPADGKYTTKPLPIIKLGGRHPETGRVVVRTIGGGHKKLFRWVDYKREGPADGSTLEEKVFQVRYDPCRTASIALVASGDHKRWILASHGMKVGDIIKTSAVIPRIPIRPNDGDAHPVG
;
A
#
# COMPACT_ATOMS: atom_id res chain seq x y z
N MET A 1 -61.17 32.51 -37.24
CA MET A 1 -61.28 31.31 -38.09
C MET A 1 -59.96 30.55 -37.96
N SER A 2 -59.52 30.05 -36.80
CA SER A 2 -60.06 29.03 -35.87
C SER A 2 -60.16 27.61 -36.44
N PHE A 3 -59.44 26.71 -35.75
CA PHE A 3 -59.53 25.24 -35.58
C PHE A 3 -58.25 24.49 -36.05
N LEU A 4 -57.28 24.08 -35.19
CA LEU A 4 -57.28 23.09 -34.07
C LEU A 4 -57.89 21.74 -34.53
N HIS A 5 -57.32 20.54 -34.35
CA HIS A 5 -56.44 20.00 -33.30
C HIS A 5 -56.14 18.49 -33.59
N ILE A 6 -55.03 17.91 -33.02
CA ILE A 6 -54.94 16.59 -32.32
C ILE A 6 -55.00 15.27 -33.19
N ILE A 7 -54.29 14.12 -32.99
CA ILE A 7 -53.34 13.53 -32.01
C ILE A 7 -52.90 12.10 -32.49
N GLN A 8 -51.73 11.59 -32.01
CA GLN A 8 -51.29 10.16 -31.85
C GLN A 8 -51.18 9.23 -33.10
N SER A 9 -50.44 8.12 -33.16
CA SER A 9 -49.42 7.43 -32.34
C SER A 9 -48.88 6.23 -33.16
N SER A 10 -47.74 5.70 -32.71
CA SER A 10 -47.40 4.26 -32.69
C SER A 10 -47.11 3.49 -34.00
N PHE A 11 -45.82 3.18 -34.14
CA PHE A 11 -45.29 1.80 -34.26
C PHE A 11 -45.91 0.91 -35.34
N GLN A 12 -45.31 0.94 -36.53
CA GLN A 12 -45.44 -0.12 -37.52
C GLN A 12 -44.77 -1.39 -37.00
N LYS A 13 -45.59 -2.33 -36.53
CA LYS A 13 -45.29 -3.76 -36.45
C LYS A 13 -45.69 -4.42 -37.78
N THR A 14 -45.09 -5.59 -38.06
CA THR A 14 -45.28 -6.47 -39.24
C THR A 14 -44.42 -6.01 -40.43
N CYS A 15 -43.50 -6.78 -41.02
CA CYS A 15 -43.42 -8.21 -41.28
C CYS A 15 -41.95 -8.66 -41.31
N LEU A 16 -41.60 -9.65 -40.48
CA LEU A 16 -40.46 -10.56 -40.72
C LEU A 16 -41.01 -11.98 -40.59
N ARG A 17 -41.73 -12.37 -41.64
CA ARG A 17 -41.91 -13.74 -42.14
C ARG A 17 -41.29 -13.62 -43.53
N ASP A 18 -40.15 -14.21 -43.83
CA ASP A 18 -39.94 -15.63 -44.04
C ASP A 18 -38.44 -15.91 -43.95
N ILE A 19 -38.05 -16.94 -43.19
CA ILE A 19 -36.94 -17.88 -43.42
C ILE A 19 -37.04 -18.86 -42.25
N VAL A 20 -38.00 -19.77 -42.37
CA VAL A 20 -38.01 -21.04 -41.65
C VAL A 20 -37.97 -22.09 -42.74
N LYS A 21 -36.88 -22.88 -42.81
CA LYS A 21 -36.83 -24.32 -43.16
C LYS A 21 -35.43 -24.75 -43.59
N THR A 22 -34.62 -25.12 -42.61
CA THR A 22 -33.62 -26.22 -42.62
C THR A 22 -33.14 -26.35 -41.17
N ILE A 23 -33.95 -26.89 -40.25
CA ILE A 23 -34.11 -28.32 -39.92
C ILE A 23 -32.76 -29.00 -39.64
N PHE A 24 -32.31 -28.89 -38.39
CA PHE A 24 -31.60 -29.95 -37.65
C PHE A 24 -31.76 -29.68 -36.15
N THR A 25 -32.97 -29.91 -35.63
CA THR A 25 -33.20 -30.02 -34.18
C THR A 25 -33.13 -31.49 -33.82
N PHE A 26 -32.03 -31.90 -33.20
CA PHE A 26 -31.92 -33.19 -32.53
C PHE A 26 -32.62 -33.05 -31.18
N GLU A 27 -33.78 -33.68 -31.03
CA GLU A 27 -34.46 -33.81 -29.74
C GLU A 27 -33.69 -34.82 -28.88
N PHE A 28 -33.19 -34.38 -27.73
CA PHE A 28 -32.67 -35.28 -26.71
C PHE A 28 -33.86 -35.89 -25.95
N PRO A 29 -34.00 -37.23 -25.86
CA PRO A 29 -34.98 -37.83 -24.98
C PRO A 29 -34.62 -37.55 -23.52
N ASN A 30 -35.66 -37.22 -22.77
CA ASN A 30 -35.65 -36.87 -21.36
C ASN A 30 -35.29 -38.10 -20.51
N ILE A 31 -33.98 -38.37 -20.32
CA ILE A 31 -33.50 -39.46 -19.47
C ILE A 31 -33.58 -38.98 -18.02
N LYS A 32 -34.60 -39.44 -17.28
CA LYS A 32 -34.65 -39.31 -15.83
C LYS A 32 -33.47 -40.10 -15.25
N ALA A 33 -32.52 -39.42 -14.62
CA ALA A 33 -31.45 -40.07 -13.89
C ALA A 33 -32.05 -40.87 -12.72
N THR A 34 -32.01 -42.20 -12.80
CA THR A 34 -32.28 -43.10 -11.68
C THR A 34 -31.09 -43.06 -10.72
N PRO A 35 -31.26 -42.72 -9.42
CA PRO A 35 -30.16 -42.67 -8.49
C PRO A 35 -29.96 -44.04 -7.83
N GLN A 36 -29.30 -44.97 -8.50
CA GLN A 36 -28.77 -46.22 -7.91
C GLN A 36 -27.49 -46.55 -8.69
N LEU A 37 -26.29 -46.64 -8.11
CA LEU A 37 -25.90 -47.46 -6.96
C LEU A 37 -24.80 -46.72 -6.16
N PHE A 38 -25.13 -46.20 -4.99
CA PHE A 38 -24.15 -45.98 -3.94
C PHE A 38 -24.21 -47.23 -3.07
N ASP A 39 -23.33 -48.21 -3.32
CA ASP A 39 -23.24 -49.41 -2.49
C ASP A 39 -22.74 -49.01 -1.10
N PRO A 40 -23.54 -49.08 -0.03
CA PRO A 40 -23.12 -48.66 1.32
C PRO A 40 -22.12 -49.64 1.95
N ASN A 41 -21.81 -50.75 1.28
CA ASN A 41 -20.93 -51.82 1.77
C ASN A 41 -19.46 -51.67 1.35
N ILE A 42 -19.08 -50.61 0.63
CA ILE A 42 -17.65 -50.24 0.49
C ILE A 42 -17.24 -49.41 1.71
N THR A 43 -17.32 -50.04 2.89
CA THR A 43 -16.68 -49.51 4.09
C THR A 43 -15.22 -49.97 4.09
N SER A 44 -14.34 -49.02 3.80
CA SER A 44 -12.88 -49.09 3.82
C SER A 44 -12.18 -49.64 2.58
N VAL A 45 -12.22 -48.88 1.47
CA VAL A 45 -10.99 -48.75 0.67
C VAL A 45 -9.98 -48.05 1.57
N ARG A 46 -9.05 -48.80 2.16
CA ARG A 46 -7.84 -48.22 2.76
C ARG A 46 -7.06 -47.55 1.64
N PHE A 47 -7.38 -46.31 1.33
CA PHE A 47 -6.43 -45.43 0.69
C PHE A 47 -5.26 -45.34 1.66
N THR A 48 -4.17 -46.05 1.35
CA THR A 48 -2.87 -45.78 1.96
C THR A 48 -2.52 -44.35 1.58
N ARG A 49 -2.92 -43.37 2.40
CA ARG A 49 -2.46 -41.98 2.36
C ARG A 49 -0.98 -41.97 2.72
N ARG A 50 -0.11 -42.50 1.85
CA ARG A 50 1.36 -42.42 2.03
C ARG A 50 1.94 -41.08 1.57
N ASN A 51 1.15 -40.20 0.96
CA ASN A 51 1.65 -38.95 0.38
C ASN A 51 1.03 -37.68 0.95
N GLU A 52 0.42 -37.71 2.14
CA GLU A 52 0.37 -36.51 2.96
C GLU A 52 1.74 -36.39 3.65
N ARG A 53 2.72 -35.85 2.92
CA ARG A 53 3.81 -35.13 3.58
C ARG A 53 3.16 -33.92 4.23
N VAL A 54 2.52 -34.11 5.39
CA VAL A 54 2.35 -33.06 6.38
C VAL A 54 3.72 -32.44 6.48
N PHE A 55 3.87 -31.19 6.04
CA PHE A 55 5.13 -30.46 6.13
C PHE A 55 5.59 -30.63 7.58
N ARG A 56 6.53 -31.55 7.80
CA ARG A 56 7.03 -31.85 9.14
C ARG A 56 7.54 -30.52 9.65
N LYS A 57 6.90 -29.97 10.68
CA LYS A 57 7.33 -28.77 11.39
C LYS A 57 8.85 -28.82 11.48
N ILE A 58 9.53 -27.95 10.74
CA ILE A 58 10.96 -28.05 10.49
C ILE A 58 11.64 -28.18 11.85
N ARG A 59 12.24 -29.35 12.12
CA ARG A 59 13.03 -29.59 13.33
C ARG A 59 14.25 -28.67 13.23
N GLY A 60 14.23 -27.54 13.93
CA GLY A 60 15.29 -26.53 13.90
C GLY A 60 14.83 -25.08 13.79
N GLY A 61 13.52 -24.82 13.62
CA GLY A 61 13.01 -23.45 13.79
C GLY A 61 13.22 -22.95 15.22
N GLY A 62 13.56 -21.67 15.38
CA GLY A 62 13.58 -21.02 16.69
C GLY A 62 12.24 -21.26 17.41
N ARG A 63 12.28 -21.50 18.73
CA ARG A 63 11.04 -21.70 19.49
C ARG A 63 10.12 -20.50 19.23
N PRO A 64 8.83 -20.73 18.97
CA PRO A 64 7.88 -19.62 18.86
C PRO A 64 7.94 -18.80 20.15
N LEU A 65 7.81 -17.49 20.00
CA LEU A 65 7.75 -16.60 21.15
C LEU A 65 6.57 -17.00 22.03
N ARG A 66 6.72 -16.84 23.34
CA ARG A 66 5.59 -17.00 24.26
C ARG A 66 4.53 -15.96 23.88
N GLU A 67 3.27 -16.37 23.94
CA GLU A 67 2.13 -15.48 23.67
C GLU A 67 2.24 -14.18 24.49
N GLY A 68 1.97 -13.04 23.85
CA GLY A 68 2.08 -11.71 24.45
C GLY A 68 3.48 -11.10 24.45
N ILE A 69 4.54 -11.84 24.10
CA ILE A 69 5.89 -11.28 23.97
C ILE A 69 6.11 -10.83 22.53
N VAL A 70 6.13 -9.51 22.31
CA VAL A 70 6.49 -8.90 21.03
C VAL A 70 8.01 -8.69 20.99
N PRO A 71 8.71 -9.12 19.90
CA PRO A 71 10.13 -8.85 19.78
C PRO A 71 10.37 -7.33 19.68
N PRO A 72 11.43 -6.80 20.31
CA PRO A 72 11.74 -5.38 20.25
C PRO A 72 12.08 -4.97 18.82
N GLU A 73 11.59 -3.80 18.38
CA GLU A 73 11.97 -3.23 17.09
C GLU A 73 13.46 -2.86 17.08
N PRO A 74 14.29 -3.49 16.21
CA PRO A 74 15.73 -3.26 16.22
C PRO A 74 16.14 -1.81 16.00
N ARG A 75 15.39 -1.08 15.18
CA ARG A 75 15.72 0.27 14.75
C ARG A 75 15.82 1.26 15.91
N ILE A 76 14.96 1.10 16.93
CA ILE A 76 14.89 1.98 18.10
C ILE A 76 16.19 1.92 18.91
N TYR A 77 16.84 0.75 18.95
CA TYR A 77 18.06 0.49 19.72
C TYR A 77 19.34 0.63 18.89
N GLY A 78 19.25 1.13 17.67
CA GLY A 78 20.44 1.36 16.84
C GLY A 78 21.14 2.65 17.23
N TRP A 79 20.41 3.75 17.11
CA TRP A 79 20.94 5.10 17.30
C TRP A 79 19.82 6.10 17.59
N ARG A 80 20.18 7.19 18.26
CA ARG A 80 19.27 8.31 18.57
C ARG A 80 19.87 9.62 18.07
N PRO A 81 19.12 10.43 17.30
CA PRO A 81 19.58 11.76 16.90
C PRO A 81 19.52 12.73 18.09
N VAL A 82 20.46 13.66 18.14
CA VAL A 82 20.44 14.77 19.09
C VAL A 82 19.78 15.95 18.39
N TYR A 83 18.60 16.32 18.86
CA TYR A 83 17.85 17.47 18.35
C TYR A 83 18.38 18.78 18.95
N PRO A 84 18.27 19.91 18.23
CA PRO A 84 18.61 21.22 18.78
C PRO A 84 17.72 21.55 19.98
N ALA A 85 18.30 22.23 20.98
CA ALA A 85 17.59 22.63 22.21
C ALA A 85 16.38 23.53 21.93
N ASP A 86 16.46 24.34 20.87
CA ASP A 86 15.39 25.26 20.44
C ASP A 86 14.13 24.52 19.95
N GLY A 87 14.21 23.21 19.67
CA GLY A 87 13.12 22.41 19.10
C GLY A 87 12.76 22.76 17.66
N LYS A 88 13.42 23.77 17.06
CA LYS A 88 13.16 24.24 15.70
C LYS A 88 13.72 23.29 14.65
N TYR A 89 12.94 23.06 13.60
CA TYR A 89 13.38 22.26 12.45
C TYR A 89 14.63 22.87 11.81
N THR A 90 15.57 22.01 11.42
CA THR A 90 16.86 22.42 10.85
C THR A 90 17.27 21.50 9.71
N THR A 91 17.66 22.09 8.57
CA THR A 91 18.13 21.37 7.38
C THR A 91 19.56 20.83 7.53
N LYS A 92 20.33 21.39 8.46
CA LYS A 92 21.71 20.97 8.74
C LYS A 92 21.74 19.54 9.30
N PRO A 93 22.78 18.76 8.97
CA PRO A 93 22.93 17.42 9.51
C PRO A 93 23.14 17.47 11.04
N LEU A 94 22.43 16.61 11.76
CA LEU A 94 22.45 16.50 13.21
C LEU A 94 23.39 15.37 13.67
N PRO A 95 24.07 15.52 14.81
CA PRO A 95 24.87 14.46 15.39
C PRO A 95 23.98 13.33 15.93
N ILE A 96 24.54 12.13 15.94
CA ILE A 96 23.85 10.91 16.38
C ILE A 96 24.65 10.25 17.49
N ILE A 97 23.93 9.77 18.52
CA ILE A 97 24.46 8.88 19.55
C ILE A 97 24.12 7.44 19.17
N LYS A 98 25.12 6.57 19.10
CA LYS A 98 24.93 5.15 18.81
C LYS A 98 24.68 4.38 20.11
N LEU A 99 23.64 3.56 20.11
CA LEU A 99 23.25 2.78 21.29
C LEU A 99 23.84 1.36 21.27
N GLY A 100 24.16 0.83 20.09
CA GLY A 100 24.77 -0.50 19.95
C GLY A 100 23.86 -1.62 20.45
N GLY A 101 22.55 -1.51 20.22
CA GLY A 101 21.57 -2.53 20.61
C GLY A 101 21.19 -2.52 22.09
N ARG A 102 21.63 -1.50 22.84
CA ARG A 102 21.34 -1.35 24.28
C ARG A 102 20.15 -0.43 24.52
N HIS A 103 19.43 -0.68 25.61
CA HIS A 103 18.39 0.22 26.08
C HIS A 103 19.01 1.53 26.58
N PRO A 104 18.49 2.72 26.19
CA PRO A 104 19.09 4.00 26.55
C PRO A 104 19.07 4.28 28.06
N GLU A 105 18.00 3.88 28.76
CA GLU A 105 17.87 4.12 30.20
C GLU A 105 18.51 3.02 31.06
N THR A 106 18.20 1.74 30.80
CA THR A 106 18.68 0.62 31.64
C THR A 106 20.07 0.10 31.26
N GLY A 107 20.59 0.45 30.07
CA GLY A 107 21.91 0.00 29.58
C GLY A 107 22.00 -1.49 29.19
N ARG A 108 20.93 -2.27 29.38
CA ARG A 108 20.88 -3.70 29.04
C ARG A 108 20.85 -3.91 27.53
N VAL A 109 21.48 -4.99 27.07
CA VAL A 109 21.45 -5.38 25.65
C VAL A 109 20.07 -5.93 25.32
N VAL A 110 19.35 -5.25 24.42
CA VAL A 110 18.02 -5.64 23.94
C VAL A 110 18.14 -6.38 22.61
N VAL A 111 18.99 -5.86 21.70
CA VAL A 111 19.19 -6.41 20.37
C VAL A 111 20.67 -6.71 20.15
N ARG A 112 21.00 -7.96 19.87
CA ARG A 112 22.40 -8.42 19.80
C ARG A 112 23.10 -8.11 18.47
N THR A 113 22.35 -7.93 17.39
CA THR A 113 22.89 -7.76 16.03
C THR A 113 23.40 -6.35 15.73
N ILE A 114 23.14 -5.38 16.61
CA ILE A 114 23.50 -3.99 16.39
C ILE A 114 24.78 -3.67 17.14
N GLY A 115 25.79 -3.18 16.42
CA GLY A 115 27.09 -2.83 16.99
C GLY A 115 27.63 -1.49 16.49
N GLY A 116 28.95 -1.36 16.60
CA GLY A 116 29.70 -0.23 16.04
C GLY A 116 29.67 -0.22 14.50
N GLY A 117 30.01 0.91 13.90
CA GLY A 117 30.04 1.09 12.44
C GLY A 117 30.56 2.48 12.09
N HIS A 118 30.53 2.87 10.81
CA HIS A 118 30.98 4.20 10.37
C HIS A 118 30.17 5.33 11.02
N LYS A 119 30.81 6.48 11.32
CA LYS A 119 30.11 7.66 11.87
C LYS A 119 29.06 8.17 10.87
N LYS A 120 27.88 8.51 11.36
CA LYS A 120 26.75 8.97 10.53
C LYS A 120 26.17 10.23 11.13
N LEU A 121 25.63 11.08 10.28
CA LEU A 121 24.87 12.25 10.68
C LEU A 121 23.42 12.06 10.26
N PHE A 122 22.50 12.47 11.12
CA PHE A 122 21.08 12.34 10.91
C PHE A 122 20.56 13.56 10.17
N ARG A 123 19.68 13.33 9.21
CA ARG A 123 18.93 14.42 8.58
C ARG A 123 17.51 14.36 9.11
N TRP A 124 17.10 15.46 9.73
CA TRP A 124 15.73 15.62 10.19
C TRP A 124 14.84 15.69 8.96
N VAL A 125 14.06 14.62 8.75
CA VAL A 125 13.11 14.52 7.64
C VAL A 125 11.72 14.80 8.19
N ASP A 126 10.99 15.61 7.43
CA ASP A 126 9.58 15.86 7.66
C ASP A 126 8.75 14.76 7.01
N TYR A 127 8.04 13.99 7.84
CA TYR A 127 7.14 12.93 7.40
C TYR A 127 5.68 13.39 7.32
N LYS A 128 5.35 14.46 8.04
CA LYS A 128 4.00 15.01 8.08
C LYS A 128 3.95 16.07 7.01
N ARG A 129 3.57 15.67 5.80
CA ARG A 129 3.37 16.60 4.68
C ARG A 129 2.11 17.43 4.94
N GLU A 130 2.23 18.39 5.86
CA GLU A 130 1.14 19.27 6.24
C GLU A 130 0.87 20.25 5.10
N GLY A 131 -0.34 20.16 4.54
CA GLY A 131 -0.85 21.11 3.56
C GLY A 131 -1.56 22.28 4.25
N PRO A 132 -1.71 23.43 3.57
CA PRO A 132 -2.42 24.58 4.12
C PRO A 132 -3.89 24.27 4.39
N ALA A 133 -4.41 24.78 5.51
CA ALA A 133 -5.79 24.54 5.95
C ALA A 133 -6.82 25.29 5.09
N ASP A 134 -6.40 26.34 4.40
CA ASP A 134 -7.28 27.23 3.61
C ASP A 134 -7.78 26.58 2.30
N GLY A 135 -7.42 25.32 2.05
CA GLY A 135 -7.77 24.59 0.83
C GLY A 135 -6.92 24.94 -0.39
N SER A 136 -5.93 25.81 -0.23
CA SER A 136 -4.89 26.03 -1.23
C SER A 136 -3.96 24.82 -1.33
N THR A 137 -3.28 24.70 -2.47
CA THR A 137 -2.25 23.68 -2.67
C THR A 137 -0.89 24.32 -2.42
N LEU A 138 -0.07 23.67 -1.60
CA LEU A 138 1.32 24.07 -1.41
C LEU A 138 2.17 23.46 -2.52
N GLU A 139 2.80 24.31 -3.32
CA GLU A 139 3.72 23.89 -4.39
C GLU A 139 5.16 24.01 -3.91
N GLU A 140 5.90 22.91 -3.93
CA GLU A 140 7.29 22.85 -3.50
C GLU A 140 8.17 22.41 -4.67
N LYS A 141 9.29 23.11 -4.89
CA LYS A 141 10.27 22.73 -5.92
C LYS A 141 11.35 21.83 -5.33
N VAL A 142 11.69 20.77 -6.05
CA VAL A 142 12.77 19.85 -5.67
C VAL A 142 14.13 20.44 -6.03
N PHE A 143 14.97 20.66 -5.03
CA PHE A 143 16.32 21.22 -5.20
C PHE A 143 17.40 20.17 -5.41
N GLN A 144 17.35 19.07 -4.65
CA GLN A 144 18.29 17.98 -4.82
C GLN A 144 17.72 16.68 -4.27
N VAL A 145 18.11 15.56 -4.87
CA VAL A 145 17.87 14.21 -4.35
C VAL A 145 19.23 13.63 -3.95
N ARG A 146 19.32 13.10 -2.73
CA ARG A 146 20.57 12.59 -2.16
C ARG A 146 20.36 11.28 -1.41
N TYR A 147 21.44 10.51 -1.33
CA TYR A 147 21.53 9.35 -0.45
C TYR A 147 21.57 9.78 1.04
N ASP A 148 20.90 9.01 1.90
CA ASP A 148 20.92 9.20 3.35
C ASP A 148 21.41 7.93 4.08
N PRO A 149 22.52 7.96 4.84
CA PRO A 149 23.09 6.76 5.46
C PRO A 149 22.27 6.21 6.64
N CYS A 150 21.24 6.92 7.09
CA CYS A 150 20.40 6.55 8.23
C CYS A 150 19.17 5.73 7.83
N ARG A 151 18.88 5.62 6.53
CA ARG A 151 17.72 4.90 5.99
C ARG A 151 18.07 4.28 4.63
N THR A 152 17.18 3.47 4.10
CA THR A 152 17.35 2.87 2.77
C THR A 152 16.87 3.80 1.65
N ALA A 153 15.79 4.55 1.90
CA ALA A 153 15.22 5.49 0.94
C ALA A 153 16.11 6.72 0.72
N SER A 154 16.17 7.20 -0.52
CA SER A 154 16.74 8.51 -0.82
C SER A 154 15.88 9.62 -0.20
N ILE A 155 16.51 10.76 0.05
CA ILE A 155 15.85 11.96 0.55
C ILE A 155 15.93 13.06 -0.49
N ALA A 156 14.97 13.97 -0.44
CA ALA A 156 14.94 15.12 -1.29
C ALA A 156 14.81 16.40 -0.49
N LEU A 157 15.59 17.41 -0.89
CA LEU A 157 15.45 18.75 -0.37
C LEU A 157 14.42 19.47 -1.23
N VAL A 158 13.31 19.87 -0.62
CA VAL A 158 12.29 20.69 -1.26
C VAL A 158 12.29 22.08 -0.66
N ALA A 159 11.93 23.07 -1.45
CA ALA A 159 11.67 24.41 -0.94
C ALA A 159 10.37 25.00 -1.50
N SER A 160 9.73 25.79 -0.66
CA SER A 160 8.57 26.61 -0.99
C SER A 160 8.82 28.00 -0.40
N GLY A 161 8.94 29.00 -1.28
CA GLY A 161 9.37 30.35 -0.89
C GLY A 161 10.68 30.31 -0.09
N ASP A 162 10.65 30.81 1.14
CA ASP A 162 11.80 30.91 2.03
C ASP A 162 12.07 29.63 2.85
N HIS A 163 11.13 28.67 2.84
CA HIS A 163 11.21 27.47 3.67
C HIS A 163 11.81 26.29 2.89
N LYS A 164 12.73 25.57 3.54
CA LYS A 164 13.39 24.39 3.00
C LYS A 164 13.23 23.22 3.96
N ARG A 165 12.81 22.05 3.45
CA ARG A 165 12.68 20.84 4.26
C ARG A 165 13.14 19.60 3.51
N TRP A 166 13.55 18.59 4.28
CA TRP A 166 13.87 17.27 3.75
C TRP A 166 12.62 16.41 3.79
N ILE A 167 12.31 15.80 2.65
CA ILE A 167 11.25 14.79 2.53
C ILE A 167 11.85 13.46 2.05
N LEU A 168 11.07 12.39 2.14
CA LEU A 168 11.40 11.16 1.43
C LEU A 168 11.24 11.37 -0.07
N ALA A 169 12.22 10.90 -0.86
CA ALA A 169 12.14 10.96 -2.31
C ALA A 169 11.25 9.82 -2.84
N SER A 170 10.39 10.11 -3.81
CA SER A 170 9.70 9.09 -4.59
C SER A 170 10.65 8.43 -5.59
N HIS A 171 10.21 7.35 -6.22
CA HIS A 171 11.05 6.60 -7.16
C HIS A 171 11.39 7.42 -8.42
N GLY A 172 10.43 8.17 -8.96
CA GLY A 172 10.59 8.95 -10.19
C GLY A 172 11.11 10.37 -9.99
N MET A 173 11.33 10.80 -8.74
CA MET A 173 11.62 12.20 -8.40
C MET A 173 12.97 12.68 -8.95
N LYS A 174 12.93 13.79 -9.67
CA LYS A 174 14.10 14.46 -10.24
C LYS A 174 14.26 15.87 -9.69
N VAL A 175 15.45 16.41 -9.89
CA VAL A 175 15.75 17.80 -9.53
C VAL A 175 15.00 18.73 -10.47
N GLY A 176 14.30 19.72 -9.90
CA GLY A 176 13.49 20.68 -10.65
C GLY A 176 12.00 20.36 -10.69
N ASP A 177 11.58 19.15 -10.31
CA ASP A 177 10.18 18.76 -10.25
C ASP A 177 9.40 19.65 -9.25
N ILE A 178 8.12 19.86 -9.54
CA ILE A 178 7.20 20.61 -8.68
C ILE A 178 6.25 19.60 -8.05
N ILE A 179 6.20 19.62 -6.72
CA ILE A 179 5.41 18.71 -5.91
C ILE A 179 4.27 19.48 -5.27
N LYS A 180 3.09 18.89 -5.24
CA LYS A 180 1.89 19.46 -4.63
C LYS A 180 1.54 18.76 -3.33
N THR A 181 1.18 19.55 -2.32
CA THR A 181 0.66 19.04 -1.06
C THR A 181 -0.67 19.72 -0.76
N SER A 182 -1.74 18.93 -0.61
CA SER A 182 -3.07 19.41 -0.25
C SER A 182 -3.57 18.72 1.02
N ALA A 183 -4.34 19.45 1.83
CA ALA A 183 -4.98 18.89 3.04
C ALA A 183 -6.48 18.59 2.85
N VAL A 184 -7.12 19.19 1.83
CA VAL A 184 -8.57 19.11 1.61
C VAL A 184 -8.95 17.94 0.72
N ILE A 185 -10.04 17.26 1.07
CA ILE A 185 -10.66 16.20 0.26
C ILE A 185 -11.59 16.87 -0.77
N PRO A 186 -11.30 16.79 -2.07
CA PRO A 186 -12.15 17.35 -3.11
C PRO A 186 -13.43 16.52 -3.29
N ARG A 187 -14.50 17.15 -3.82
CA ARG A 187 -15.73 16.42 -4.17
C ARG A 187 -15.54 15.40 -5.30
N ILE A 188 -14.64 15.71 -6.23
CA ILE A 188 -14.33 14.89 -7.41
C ILE A 188 -12.93 14.33 -7.23
N PRO A 189 -12.69 13.04 -7.53
CA PRO A 189 -11.37 12.46 -7.40
C PRO A 189 -10.35 13.15 -8.30
N ILE A 190 -9.17 13.40 -7.75
CA ILE A 190 -8.03 13.97 -8.49
C ILE A 190 -7.20 12.83 -9.05
N ARG A 191 -6.65 13.02 -10.25
CA ARG A 191 -5.62 12.11 -10.79
C ARG A 191 -4.29 12.41 -10.09
N PRO A 192 -3.73 11.47 -9.29
CA PRO A 192 -2.49 11.72 -8.55
C PRO A 192 -1.27 11.64 -9.47
N ASN A 193 -0.30 12.52 -9.26
CA ASN A 193 1.04 12.38 -9.84
C ASN A 193 2.02 11.81 -8.81
N ASP A 194 3.12 11.24 -9.28
CA ASP A 194 4.17 10.77 -8.37
C ASP A 194 4.79 11.94 -7.60
N GLY A 195 4.99 11.74 -6.30
CA GLY A 195 5.50 12.77 -5.40
C GLY A 195 4.43 13.69 -4.80
N ASP A 196 3.24 13.82 -5.38
CA ASP A 196 2.15 14.61 -4.79
C ASP A 196 1.60 13.98 -3.51
N ALA A 197 1.07 14.80 -2.61
CA ALA A 197 0.45 14.36 -1.37
C ALA A 197 -0.96 14.93 -1.22
N HIS A 198 -1.92 14.01 -1.09
CA HIS A 198 -3.34 14.29 -0.90
C HIS A 198 -3.86 13.45 0.29
N PRO A 199 -4.93 13.88 0.97
CA PRO A 199 -5.60 13.04 1.96
C PRO A 199 -6.18 11.78 1.30
N VAL A 200 -6.41 10.75 2.11
CA VAL A 200 -7.12 9.54 1.66
C VAL A 200 -8.62 9.83 1.72
N GLY A 201 -9.27 10.01 0.56
CA GLY A 201 -10.70 10.29 0.41
C GLY A 201 -11.00 10.98 -0.91
#